data_AF-N1R821-F1
#
_entry.id   AF-N1R821-F1
#
_cell.length_a   1.000
_cell.length_b   1.000
_cell.length_c   1.000
_cell.angle_alpha   90.00
_cell.angle_beta   90.00
_cell.angle_gamma   90.00
#
_symmetry.space_group_name_H-M   'P 1'
#
loop_
_entity.id
_entity.type
_entity.pdbx_description
1 polymer ?
#
loop_
_entity_poly.entity_id
_entity_poly.type
_entity_poly.pdbx_seq_one_letter_code
_entity_poly.pdbx_strand_id
1 'polypeptide(L)'
;MGKVAVDGGSSGLGRTMVDALEAAKTHNYIILSRKATGPETRAVDYSDVNSLTSLLESEQVDTVISMLPTDNDESGQAQLNLIAAAERSTCT
;
A
#
# COMPACT_ATOMS: atom_id res chain seq x y z
N MET A 1 4.38 14.17 10.02
CA MET A 1 4.00 12.79 10.38
C MET A 1 3.27 12.25 9.18
N GLY A 2 3.90 11.33 8.45
CA GLY A 2 3.44 10.83 7.16
C GLY A 2 2.35 9.77 7.30
N LYS A 3 1.47 9.66 6.29
CA LYS A 3 0.51 8.55 6.20
C LYS A 3 1.22 7.33 5.60
N VAL A 4 1.03 6.16 6.22
CA VAL A 4 1.64 4.89 5.79
C VAL A 4 0.64 4.09 4.94
N ALA A 5 1.04 3.63 3.76
CA ALA A 5 0.27 2.65 3.00
C ALA A 5 0.85 1.26 3.23
N VAL A 6 0.01 0.33 3.69
CA VAL A 6 0.37 -1.08 3.85
C VAL A 6 -0.22 -1.87 2.70
N ASP A 7 0.63 -2.25 1.76
CA ASP A 7 0.28 -3.10 0.63
C ASP A 7 0.28 -4.57 1.04
N GLY A 8 -0.80 -5.30 0.76
CA GLY A 8 -1.01 -6.64 1.29
C GLY A 8 -1.42 -6.67 2.78
N GLY A 9 -1.84 -5.54 3.35
CA GLY A 9 -2.21 -5.41 4.77
C GLY A 9 -3.46 -6.18 5.23
N SER A 10 -4.22 -6.79 4.31
CA SER A 10 -5.49 -7.44 4.64
C SER A 10 -5.36 -8.83 5.28
N SER A 11 -4.19 -9.48 5.23
CA SER A 11 -4.03 -10.86 5.72
C SER A 11 -2.60 -11.16 6.20
N GLY A 12 -2.43 -12.29 6.89
CA GLY A 12 -1.12 -12.83 7.26
C GLY A 12 -0.24 -11.81 8.00
N LEU A 13 1.02 -11.69 7.55
CA LEU A 13 1.98 -10.74 8.10
C LEU A 13 1.55 -9.28 7.90
N GLY A 14 0.92 -8.95 6.77
CA GLY A 14 0.41 -7.61 6.51
C GLY A 14 -0.64 -7.20 7.52
N ARG A 15 -1.52 -8.12 7.94
CA ARG A 15 -2.51 -7.84 8.99
C ARG A 15 -1.85 -7.54 10.33
N THR A 16 -0.83 -8.32 10.71
CA THR A 16 -0.07 -8.07 11.93
C THR A 16 0.57 -6.68 11.94
N MET A 17 1.06 -6.20 10.79
CA MET A 17 1.59 -4.83 10.67
C MET A 17 0.52 -3.77 10.85
N VAL A 18 -0.67 -3.96 10.28
CA VAL A 18 -1.81 -3.05 10.49
C VAL A 18 -2.19 -3.01 11.97
N ASP A 19 -2.32 -4.16 12.62
CA ASP A 19 -2.67 -4.24 14.04
C ASP A 19 -1.59 -3.56 14.92
N ALA A 20 -0.30 -3.64 14.54
CA ALA A 20 0.78 -2.94 15.21
C ALA A 20 0.72 -1.42 15.02
N LEU A 21 0.40 -0.94 13.81
CA LEU A 21 0.19 0.49 13.54
C LEU A 21 -1.00 1.04 14.32
N GLU A 22 -2.10 0.30 14.39
CA GLU A 22 -3.28 0.63 15.19
C GLU A 22 -2.96 0.72 16.68
N ALA A 23 -2.20 -0.25 17.21
CA ALA A 23 -1.80 -0.27 18.61
C ALA A 23 -0.84 0.88 18.96
N ALA A 24 0.09 1.20 18.05
CA ALA A 24 1.05 2.28 18.26
C ALA A 24 0.39 3.67 18.27
N LYS A 25 -0.69 3.87 17.49
CA LYS A 25 -1.39 5.16 17.33
C LYS A 25 -0.47 6.32 16.93
N THR A 26 0.64 6.00 16.28
CA THR A 26 1.68 6.96 15.92
C THR A 26 1.53 7.50 14.51
N HIS A 27 0.92 6.73 13.60
CA HIS A 27 0.81 7.07 12.19
C HIS A 27 -0.62 6.82 11.70
N ASN A 28 -1.10 7.68 10.80
CA ASN A 28 -2.28 7.36 10.00
C ASN A 28 -1.88 6.31 8.97
N TYR A 29 -2.77 5.37 8.67
CA TYR A 29 -2.49 4.34 7.67
C TYR A 29 -3.68 4.08 6.75
N ILE A 30 -3.39 3.51 5.60
CA ILE A 30 -4.35 2.90 4.67
C ILE A 30 -3.83 1.54 4.23
N ILE A 31 -4.73 0.67 3.79
CA ILE A 31 -4.39 -0.65 3.25
C ILE A 31 -4.58 -0.63 1.75
N LEU A 32 -3.57 -1.03 0.98
CA LEU A 32 -3.70 -1.25 -0.47
C LEU A 32 -4.05 -2.71 -0.73
N SER A 33 -5.06 -2.92 -1.56
CA SER A 33 -5.54 -4.26 -1.94
C SER A 33 -6.22 -4.21 -3.29
N ARG A 34 -6.29 -5.35 -4.00
CA ARG A 34 -7.05 -5.47 -5.26
C ARG A 34 -8.57 -5.26 -5.08
N LYS A 35 -9.07 -5.35 -3.84
CA LYS A 35 -10.49 -5.16 -3.51
C LYS A 35 -10.63 -4.33 -2.25
N ALA A 36 -11.59 -3.41 -2.22
CA ALA A 36 -11.96 -2.69 -1.01
C ALA A 36 -12.74 -3.64 -0.08
N THR A 37 -12.12 -4.02 1.04
CA THR A 37 -12.70 -4.93 2.04
C THR A 37 -13.17 -4.22 3.31
N GLY A 38 -12.86 -2.92 3.46
CA GLY A 38 -13.17 -2.12 4.64
C GLY A 38 -12.88 -0.63 4.42
N PRO A 39 -13.22 0.23 5.40
CA PRO A 39 -13.09 1.69 5.26
C PRO A 39 -11.63 2.17 5.16
N GLU A 40 -10.69 1.47 5.80
CA GLU A 40 -9.24 1.72 5.68
C GLU A 40 -8.63 1.16 4.39
N THR A 41 -9.38 0.37 3.61
CA THR A 41 -8.86 -0.25 2.38
C THR A 41 -9.08 0.66 1.17
N ARG A 42 -8.07 0.74 0.30
CA ARG A 42 -8.16 1.31 -1.04
C ARG A 42 -8.00 0.20 -2.06
N ALA A 43 -8.98 0.09 -2.95
CA ALA A 43 -8.90 -0.81 -4.08
C ALA A 43 -7.90 -0.22 -5.09
N VAL A 44 -6.93 -1.02 -5.51
CA VAL A 44 -5.88 -0.60 -6.45
C VAL A 44 -5.72 -1.60 -7.58
N ASP A 45 -5.36 -1.07 -8.74
CA ASP A 45 -4.91 -1.86 -9.89
C ASP A 45 -3.39 -1.79 -9.97
N TYR A 46 -2.71 -2.87 -9.59
CA TYR A 46 -1.25 -2.92 -9.62
C TYR A 46 -0.65 -2.94 -11.02
N SER A 47 -1.48 -3.10 -12.06
CA SER A 47 -1.01 -3.03 -13.45
C SER A 47 -0.94 -1.58 -13.97
N ASP A 48 -1.56 -0.62 -13.27
CA ASP A 48 -1.60 0.79 -13.67
C ASP A 48 -0.76 1.67 -12.72
N VAL A 49 0.49 1.91 -13.11
CA VAL A 49 1.43 2.76 -12.37
C VAL A 49 0.92 4.20 -12.21
N ASN A 50 0.19 4.74 -13.18
CA ASN A 50 -0.31 6.12 -13.10
C ASN A 50 -1.44 6.24 -12.09
N SER A 51 -2.34 5.24 -12.06
CA SER A 51 -3.41 5.15 -11.05
C SER A 51 -2.82 4.98 -9.65
N LEU A 52 -1.81 4.11 -9.49
CA LEU A 52 -1.09 3.96 -8.21
C LEU A 52 -0.43 5.28 -7.77
N THR A 53 0.26 5.97 -8.68
CA THR A 53 0.91 7.25 -8.38
C THR A 53 -0.12 8.27 -7.90
N SER A 54 -1.21 8.43 -8.65
CA SER A 54 -2.29 9.37 -8.31
C SER A 54 -2.94 9.03 -6.96
N LEU A 55 -3.08 7.74 -6.65
CA LEU A 55 -3.61 7.30 -5.36
C LEU A 55 -2.67 7.69 -4.22
N LEU A 56 -1.38 7.39 -4.33
CA LEU A 56 -0.37 7.73 -3.33
C LEU A 56 -0.37 9.23 -3.03
N GLU A 57 -0.43 10.07 -4.08
CA GLU A 57 -0.51 11.53 -3.95
C GLU A 57 -1.83 11.99 -3.34
N SER A 58 -2.96 11.47 -3.81
CA SER A 58 -4.29 11.87 -3.32
C SER A 58 -4.49 11.55 -1.83
N GLU A 59 -3.94 10.42 -1.38
CA GLU A 59 -3.97 10.00 0.01
C GLU A 59 -2.83 10.63 0.84
N GLN A 60 -1.89 11.34 0.20
CA GLN A 60 -0.69 11.90 0.83
C GLN A 60 0.13 10.83 1.56
N VAL A 61 0.34 9.71 0.89
CA VAL A 61 1.13 8.59 1.40
C VAL A 61 2.59 8.97 1.36
N ASP A 62 3.21 8.95 2.53
CA ASP A 62 4.62 9.28 2.78
C ASP A 62 5.51 8.04 2.79
N THR A 63 4.96 6.90 3.22
CA THR A 63 5.72 5.66 3.31
C THR A 63 4.86 4.51 2.82
N VAL A 64 5.42 3.67 1.95
CA VAL A 64 4.79 2.42 1.50
C VAL A 64 5.53 1.23 2.13
N ILE A 65 4.77 0.31 2.71
CA ILE A 65 5.27 -0.97 3.23
C ILE A 65 4.58 -2.08 2.43
N SER A 66 5.31 -2.81 1.60
CA SER A 66 4.77 -3.97 0.89
C SER A 66 4.95 -5.26 1.68
N MET A 67 3.84 -5.98 1.82
CA MET A 67 3.72 -7.31 2.44
C MET A 67 3.11 -8.30 1.44
N LEU A 68 3.18 -8.00 0.14
CA LEU A 68 2.77 -8.94 -0.89
C LEU A 68 3.70 -10.16 -0.93
N PRO A 69 3.16 -11.36 -1.14
CA PRO A 69 3.98 -12.54 -1.35
C PRO A 69 4.82 -12.39 -2.63
N THR A 70 6.03 -12.92 -2.63
CA THR A 70 6.92 -13.01 -3.79
C THR A 70 6.93 -14.41 -4.40
N ASP A 71 5.80 -15.11 -4.31
CA ASP A 71 5.66 -16.51 -4.70
C ASP A 71 5.34 -16.71 -6.20
N ASN A 72 5.05 -15.62 -6.92
CA ASN A 72 4.74 -15.65 -8.35
C ASN A 72 5.12 -14.34 -9.06
N ASP A 73 5.25 -14.42 -10.39
CA ASP A 73 5.64 -13.30 -11.25
C ASP A 73 4.62 -12.15 -11.23
N GLU A 74 3.32 -12.44 -11.10
CA GLU A 74 2.28 -11.40 -11.00
C GLU A 74 2.52 -10.51 -9.76
N SER A 75 2.82 -11.12 -8.62
CA SER A 75 3.05 -10.42 -7.35
C SER A 75 4.39 -9.71 -7.33
N GLY A 76 5.41 -10.27 -7.99
CA GLY A 76 6.68 -9.58 -8.25
C GLY A 76 6.48 -8.33 -9.12
N GLN A 77 5.71 -8.45 -10.20
CA GLN A 77 5.43 -7.31 -11.08
C GLN A 77 4.58 -6.23 -10.39
N ALA A 78 3.61 -6.64 -9.58
CA ALA A 78 2.82 -5.72 -8.76
C ALA A 78 3.71 -4.87 -7.83
N GLN A 79 4.70 -5.47 -7.19
CA GLN A 79 5.66 -4.76 -6.35
C GLN A 79 6.56 -3.82 -7.15
N LEU A 80 7.07 -4.24 -8.30
CA LEU A 80 7.87 -3.37 -9.18
C LEU A 80 7.06 -2.16 -9.67
N ASN A 81 5.80 -2.35 -10.02
CA ASN A 81 4.91 -1.27 -10.43
C ASN A 81 4.60 -0.32 -9.26
N LEU A 82 4.46 -0.84 -8.04
CA LEU A 82 4.28 -0.03 -6.85
C LEU A 82 5.54 0.79 -6.51
N ILE A 83 6.74 0.21 -6.67
CA ILE A 83 8.01 0.94 -6.55
C ILE A 83 8.07 2.07 -7.59
N ALA A 84 7.77 1.76 -8.85
CA ALA A 84 7.77 2.78 -9.91
C ALA A 84 6.74 3.89 -9.67
N ALA A 85 5.60 3.57 -9.07
CA ALA A 85 4.60 4.57 -8.68
C ALA A 85 5.07 5.44 -7.52
N ALA A 86 5.72 4.85 -6.51
CA ALA A 86 6.31 5.59 -5.41
C ALA A 86 7.42 6.54 -5.90
N GLU A 87 8.33 6.07 -6.77
CA GLU A 87 9.37 6.94 -7.35
C GLU A 87 8.81 8.11 -8.18
N ARG A 88 7.62 7.97 -8.77
CA ARG A 88 6.95 9.02 -9.54
C ARG A 88 6.11 9.97 -8.67
N SER A 89 5.72 9.52 -7.49
CA SER A 89 4.92 10.29 -6.55
C SER A 89 5.73 11.47 -6.03
N THR A 90 5.08 12.61 -5.88
CA THR A 90 5.72 13.80 -5.30
C THR A 90 5.79 13.77 -3.77
N CYS A 91 5.17 12.78 -3.13
CA CYS A 91 5.03 12.73 -1.68
C CYS A 91 5.39 11.39 -1.03
N THR A 92 5.92 10.41 -1.78
CA THR A 92 6.19 9.04 -1.32
C THR A 92 7.67 8.68 -1.43
#